data_AF-A0A399YUS4-F1
#
_entry.id   AF-A0A399YUS4-F1
#
_cell.length_a   1.000
_cell.length_b   1.000
_cell.length_c   1.000
_cell.angle_alpha   90.00
_cell.angle_beta   90.00
_cell.angle_gamma   90.00
#
_symmetry.space_group_name_H-M   'P 1'
#
loop_
_entity.id
_entity.type
_entity.pdbx_description
1 polymer ?
#
loop_
_entity_poly.entity_id
_entity_poly.type
_entity_poly.pdbx_seq_one_letter_code
_entity_poly.pdbx_strand_id
1 'polypeptide(L)'
;MALGIVAYLARAPLWLVGVGAVIFSAAQFSPRARAIFSPALLAPFWFVYAAIVARFVWIRLARGDVPGYFEYALPDARVLLRFEFLVGAAICYSALILGARFLPPRGRALGIIARLGVGALCIWASAEFFGQRALGATGSDPYAYVQMGVDFVTRGSFAHRFELFPLIASKSIEWFPLLHVGYRLPYNALGDAITVWSPGGALAFALAYAAGG
;
A
#
# COMPACT_ATOMS: atom_id res chain seq x y z
N MET A 1 -31.86 -3.03 4.84
CA MET A 1 -30.99 -4.01 5.53
C MET A 1 -29.49 -3.69 5.37
N ALA A 2 -28.97 -3.46 4.15
CA ALA A 2 -27.55 -3.20 3.90
C ALA A 2 -26.98 -1.93 4.61
N LEU A 3 -27.72 -0.81 4.62
CA LEU A 3 -27.28 0.45 5.26
C LEU A 3 -27.10 0.33 6.79
N GLY A 4 -27.95 -0.43 7.47
CA GLY A 4 -27.83 -0.68 8.91
C GLY A 4 -26.60 -1.52 9.26
N ILE A 5 -26.26 -2.48 8.40
CA ILE A 5 -25.03 -3.28 8.53
C ILE A 5 -23.81 -2.39 8.32
N VAL A 6 -23.78 -1.55 7.29
CA VAL A 6 -22.66 -0.63 7.04
C VAL A 6 -22.47 0.38 8.19
N ALA A 7 -23.56 0.95 8.72
CA ALA A 7 -23.51 1.86 9.87
C ALA A 7 -22.89 1.19 11.10
N TYR A 8 -23.36 -0.02 11.41
CA TYR A 8 -22.88 -0.81 12.53
C TYR A 8 -21.40 -1.21 12.36
N LEU A 9 -20.97 -1.54 11.14
CA LEU A 9 -19.58 -1.89 10.84
C LEU A 9 -18.62 -0.69 10.86
N ALA A 10 -19.10 0.48 10.46
CA ALA A 10 -18.35 1.73 10.49
C ALA A 10 -18.32 2.39 11.88
N ARG A 11 -19.04 1.83 12.88
CA ARG A 11 -19.34 2.50 14.16
C ARG A 11 -19.93 3.91 13.95
N ALA A 12 -20.58 4.13 12.80
CA ALA A 12 -21.21 5.39 12.49
C ALA A 12 -22.55 5.47 13.23
N PRO A 13 -22.92 6.62 13.79
CA PRO A 13 -24.24 6.79 14.38
C PRO A 13 -25.32 6.48 13.34
N LEU A 14 -26.30 5.65 13.70
CA LEU A 14 -27.38 5.25 12.79
C LEU A 14 -28.14 6.46 12.21
N TRP A 15 -28.24 7.54 12.97
CA TRP A 15 -28.86 8.78 12.52
C TRP A 15 -28.08 9.42 11.36
N LEU A 16 -26.75 9.33 11.35
CA LEU A 16 -25.88 9.94 10.34
C LEU A 16 -25.98 9.17 9.01
N VAL A 17 -26.12 7.84 9.10
CA VAL A 17 -26.43 6.98 7.95
C VAL A 17 -27.85 7.21 7.43
N GLY A 18 -28.81 7.43 8.34
CA GLY A 18 -30.19 7.82 7.99
C GLY A 18 -30.24 9.12 7.21
N VAL A 19 -29.54 10.17 7.69
CA VAL A 19 -29.43 11.46 7.00
C VAL A 19 -28.82 11.29 5.61
N GLY A 20 -27.72 10.54 5.49
CA GLY A 20 -27.09 10.27 4.20
C GLY A 20 -28.02 9.55 3.22
N ALA A 21 -28.77 8.55 3.69
CA ALA A 21 -29.74 7.81 2.88
C ALA A 21 -30.91 8.70 2.43
N VAL A 22 -31.42 9.58 3.29
CA VAL A 22 -32.47 10.54 2.95
C VAL A 22 -31.98 11.54 1.92
N ILE A 23 -30.78 12.12 2.10
CA ILE A 23 -30.18 13.06 1.13
C ILE A 23 -29.99 12.37 -0.22
N PHE A 24 -29.44 11.15 -0.23
CA PHE A 24 -29.22 10.40 -1.46
C PHE A 24 -30.53 10.05 -2.18
N SER A 25 -31.58 9.70 -1.44
CA SER A 25 -32.91 9.38 -1.98
C SER A 25 -33.61 10.64 -2.50
N ALA A 26 -33.59 11.72 -1.73
CA ALA A 26 -34.13 13.02 -2.13
C ALA A 26 -33.42 13.56 -3.39
N ALA A 27 -32.11 13.35 -3.51
CA ALA A 27 -31.33 13.75 -4.66
C ALA A 27 -31.75 13.03 -5.96
N GLN A 28 -32.37 11.85 -5.90
CA GLN A 28 -32.84 11.15 -7.11
C GLN A 28 -34.01 11.86 -7.80
N PHE A 29 -34.75 12.72 -7.08
CA PHE A 29 -35.91 13.46 -7.62
C PHE A 29 -35.54 14.77 -8.30
N SER A 30 -34.28 15.23 -8.20
CA SER A 30 -33.80 16.44 -8.88
C SER A 30 -32.77 16.07 -9.95
N PRO A 31 -32.94 16.44 -11.23
CA PRO A 31 -32.02 16.06 -12.30
C PRO A 31 -30.57 16.51 -12.06
N ARG A 32 -30.38 17.70 -11.46
CA ARG A 32 -29.05 18.23 -11.11
C ARG A 32 -28.43 17.47 -9.95
N ALA A 33 -29.22 17.16 -8.91
CA ALA A 33 -28.73 16.41 -7.76
C ALA A 33 -28.48 14.93 -8.12
N ARG A 34 -29.30 14.33 -8.98
CA ARG A 34 -29.16 12.95 -9.46
C ARG A 34 -27.83 12.71 -10.18
N ALA A 35 -27.32 13.70 -10.91
CA ALA A 35 -26.00 13.63 -11.53
C ALA A 35 -24.85 13.64 -10.50
N ILE A 36 -25.02 14.37 -9.40
CA ILE A 36 -24.04 14.51 -8.30
C ILE A 36 -24.10 13.31 -7.35
N PHE A 37 -25.28 12.71 -7.15
CA PHE A 37 -25.52 11.56 -6.28
C PHE A 37 -25.87 10.31 -7.08
N SER A 38 -25.25 10.15 -8.26
CA SER A 38 -25.47 8.97 -9.08
C SER A 38 -24.95 7.72 -8.36
N PRO A 39 -25.70 6.61 -8.30
CA PRO A 39 -25.19 5.31 -7.82
C PRO A 39 -23.95 4.84 -8.57
N ALA A 40 -23.73 5.33 -9.80
CA ALA A 40 -22.51 5.06 -10.57
C ALA A 40 -21.24 5.62 -9.90
N LEU A 41 -21.36 6.59 -8.98
CA LEU A 41 -20.25 7.09 -8.15
C LEU A 41 -19.87 6.12 -7.03
N LEU A 42 -20.78 5.22 -6.64
CA LEU A 42 -20.51 4.12 -5.72
C LEU A 42 -19.89 2.91 -6.44
N ALA A 43 -20.17 2.72 -7.72
CA ALA A 43 -19.70 1.59 -8.52
C ALA A 43 -18.16 1.39 -8.57
N PRO A 44 -17.29 2.41 -8.64
CA PRO A 44 -15.85 2.17 -8.66
C PRO A 44 -15.28 1.77 -7.29
N PHE A 45 -16.05 1.85 -6.20
CA PHE A 45 -15.60 1.48 -4.85
C PHE A 45 -15.79 -0.01 -4.51
N TRP A 46 -16.02 -0.86 -5.51
CA TRP A 46 -16.20 -2.30 -5.28
C TRP A 46 -15.05 -2.93 -4.49
N PHE A 47 -13.81 -2.47 -4.69
CA PHE A 47 -12.64 -2.95 -3.95
C PHE A 47 -12.67 -2.52 -2.48
N VAL A 48 -13.15 -1.31 -2.18
CA VAL A 48 -13.37 -0.83 -0.79
C VAL A 48 -14.50 -1.63 -0.14
N TYR A 49 -15.58 -1.90 -0.86
CA TYR A 49 -16.67 -2.74 -0.36
C TYR A 49 -16.20 -4.17 -0.11
N ALA A 50 -15.41 -4.74 -1.02
CA ALA A 50 -14.80 -6.05 -0.84
C ALA A 50 -13.88 -6.07 0.38
N ALA A 51 -13.07 -5.03 0.61
CA ALA A 51 -12.23 -4.92 1.79
C ALA A 51 -13.03 -4.77 3.09
N ILE A 52 -14.15 -4.03 3.08
CA ILE A 52 -15.07 -3.93 4.23
C ILE A 52 -15.71 -5.29 4.53
N VAL A 53 -16.14 -6.03 3.50
CA VAL A 53 -16.71 -7.37 3.65
C VAL A 53 -15.64 -8.34 4.18
N ALA A 54 -14.43 -8.33 3.61
CA ALA A 54 -13.32 -9.14 4.06
C ALA A 54 -12.98 -8.85 5.54
N ARG A 55 -12.94 -7.57 5.91
CA ARG A 55 -12.77 -7.13 7.31
C ARG A 55 -13.89 -7.64 8.20
N PHE A 56 -15.15 -7.56 7.76
CA PHE A 56 -16.28 -8.05 8.54
C PHE A 56 -16.20 -9.56 8.77
N VAL A 57 -15.96 -10.33 7.71
CA VAL A 57 -15.77 -11.77 7.78
C VAL A 57 -14.61 -12.10 8.73
N TRP A 58 -13.48 -11.42 8.60
CA TRP A 58 -12.31 -11.61 9.44
C TRP A 58 -12.60 -11.37 10.92
N ILE A 59 -13.13 -10.19 11.28
CA ILE A 59 -13.35 -9.81 12.68
C ILE A 59 -14.50 -10.60 13.32
N ARG A 60 -15.60 -10.82 12.59
CA ARG A 60 -16.84 -11.34 13.18
C ARG A 60 -17.05 -12.83 12.98
N LEU A 61 -16.66 -13.38 11.82
CA LEU A 61 -16.84 -14.80 11.54
C LEU A 61 -15.59 -15.59 11.91
N ALA A 62 -14.41 -15.12 11.49
CA ALA A 62 -13.15 -15.77 11.80
C ALA A 62 -12.59 -15.41 13.19
N ARG A 63 -13.23 -14.47 13.91
CA ARG A 63 -12.76 -13.92 15.20
C ARG A 63 -11.30 -13.43 15.15
N GLY A 64 -10.86 -13.00 13.98
CA GLY A 64 -9.51 -12.53 13.74
C GLY A 64 -9.31 -11.11 14.27
N ASP A 65 -8.08 -10.82 14.67
CA ASP A 65 -7.65 -9.49 15.09
C ASP A 65 -7.16 -8.68 13.88
N VAL A 66 -7.35 -7.36 13.95
CA VAL A 66 -6.73 -6.42 13.01
C VAL A 66 -5.60 -5.73 13.77
N PRO A 67 -4.33 -5.98 13.41
CA PRO A 67 -3.19 -5.42 14.13
C PRO A 67 -3.20 -3.89 14.12
N GLY A 68 -2.70 -3.31 15.20
CA GLY A 68 -2.35 -1.89 15.22
C GLY A 68 -1.19 -1.60 14.27
N TYR A 69 -1.10 -0.37 13.77
CA TYR A 69 0.10 0.09 13.07
C TYR A 69 1.18 0.32 14.13
N PHE A 70 1.94 -0.73 14.44
CA PHE A 70 3.12 -0.63 15.29
C PHE A 70 4.34 -0.71 14.38
N GLU A 71 5.20 0.31 14.44
CA GLU A 71 6.43 0.43 13.64
C GLU A 71 7.42 -0.73 13.87
N TYR A 72 7.19 -1.58 14.88
CA TYR A 72 8.09 -2.64 15.33
C TYR A 72 7.61 -4.08 15.03
N ALA A 73 6.47 -4.26 14.35
CA ALA A 73 5.99 -5.58 13.94
C ALA A 73 6.15 -5.77 12.42
N LEU A 74 6.31 -7.02 11.97
CA LEU A 74 6.23 -7.34 10.55
C LEU A 74 4.89 -6.76 10.00
N PRO A 75 4.88 -6.01 8.87
CA PRO A 75 3.71 -5.50 8.21
C PRO A 75 2.83 -6.69 7.87
N ASP A 76 1.76 -6.68 8.61
CA ASP A 76 0.72 -7.62 8.49
C ASP A 76 -0.23 -7.10 7.41
N ALA A 77 -0.45 -7.89 6.35
CA ALA A 77 -1.39 -7.51 5.30
C ALA A 77 -2.79 -7.20 5.85
N ARG A 78 -3.14 -7.71 7.05
CA ARG A 78 -4.37 -7.38 7.78
C ARG A 78 -4.46 -5.90 8.16
N VAL A 79 -3.36 -5.13 8.20
CA VAL A 79 -3.35 -3.67 8.41
C VAL A 79 -4.11 -2.95 7.28
N LEU A 80 -4.13 -3.49 6.06
CA LEU A 80 -4.93 -2.93 4.96
C LEU A 80 -6.44 -3.05 5.21
N LEU A 81 -6.87 -3.91 6.14
CA LEU A 81 -8.25 -4.00 6.61
C LEU A 81 -8.58 -2.93 7.66
N ARG A 82 -7.65 -2.01 7.97
CA ARG A 82 -7.95 -0.86 8.82
C ARG A 82 -8.86 0.12 8.09
N PHE A 83 -9.83 0.63 8.83
CA PHE A 83 -10.89 1.45 8.29
C PHE A 83 -10.35 2.80 7.77
N GLU A 84 -9.32 3.32 8.41
CA GLU A 84 -8.70 4.61 8.10
C GLU A 84 -8.06 4.62 6.70
N PHE A 85 -7.39 3.54 6.28
CA PHE A 85 -6.85 3.42 4.92
C PHE A 85 -7.96 3.31 3.88
N LEU A 86 -9.03 2.58 4.18
CA LEU A 86 -10.19 2.44 3.29
C LEU A 86 -10.94 3.76 3.12
N VAL A 87 -11.06 4.55 4.21
CA VAL A 87 -11.63 5.90 4.19
C VAL A 87 -10.73 6.85 3.42
N GLY A 88 -9.40 6.81 3.65
CA GLY A 88 -8.43 7.62 2.91
C GLY A 88 -8.49 7.37 1.41
N ALA A 89 -8.49 6.10 1.00
CA ALA A 89 -8.65 5.70 -0.40
C ALA A 89 -10.00 6.19 -0.97
N ALA A 90 -11.08 6.07 -0.20
CA ALA A 90 -12.40 6.54 -0.61
C ALA A 90 -12.47 8.06 -0.81
N ILE A 91 -11.85 8.83 0.09
CA ILE A 91 -11.77 10.29 0.02
C ILE A 91 -10.93 10.72 -1.18
N CYS A 92 -9.71 10.18 -1.33
CA CYS A 92 -8.82 10.53 -2.44
C CYS A 92 -9.48 10.27 -3.80
N TYR A 93 -10.14 9.12 -3.95
CA TYR A 93 -10.79 8.76 -5.20
C TYR A 93 -12.08 9.55 -5.45
N SER A 94 -12.87 9.84 -4.41
CA SER A 94 -14.03 10.74 -4.52
C SER A 94 -13.61 12.15 -4.91
N ALA A 95 -12.51 12.66 -4.34
CA ALA A 95 -11.93 13.94 -4.68
C ALA A 95 -11.45 13.99 -6.14
N LEU A 96 -10.86 12.89 -6.65
CA LEU A 96 -10.49 12.77 -8.07
C LEU A 96 -11.71 12.84 -8.99
N ILE A 97 -12.80 12.13 -8.68
CA ILE A 97 -14.03 12.18 -9.49
C ILE A 97 -14.68 13.55 -9.45
N LEU A 98 -14.79 14.16 -8.26
CA LEU A 98 -15.33 15.51 -8.09
C LEU A 98 -14.47 16.52 -8.83
N GLY A 99 -13.14 16.45 -8.66
CA GLY A 99 -12.18 17.25 -9.41
C GLY A 99 -12.39 17.13 -10.91
N ALA A 100 -12.55 15.91 -11.44
CA ALA A 100 -12.81 15.66 -12.85
C ALA A 100 -14.12 16.28 -13.38
N ARG A 101 -15.11 16.54 -12.51
CA ARG A 101 -16.38 17.20 -12.87
C ARG A 101 -16.27 18.73 -12.93
N PHE A 102 -15.38 19.32 -12.14
CA PHE A 102 -15.07 20.77 -12.20
C PHE A 102 -14.14 21.13 -13.36
N LEU A 103 -13.58 20.11 -14.03
CA LEU A 103 -12.86 20.31 -15.26
C LEU A 103 -13.89 20.54 -16.38
N PRO A 104 -13.88 21.72 -17.04
CA PRO A 104 -14.88 22.06 -18.06
C PRO A 104 -14.91 20.99 -19.15
N PRO A 105 -16.05 20.69 -19.80
CA PRO A 105 -16.12 19.67 -20.86
C PRO A 105 -15.01 19.92 -21.88
N ARG A 106 -14.00 19.05 -21.81
CA ARG A 106 -12.68 19.33 -22.37
C ARG A 106 -12.71 19.05 -23.86
N GLY A 107 -12.39 20.05 -24.66
CA GLY A 107 -11.99 19.83 -26.05
C GLY A 107 -10.87 18.79 -26.12
N ARG A 108 -10.77 18.10 -27.27
CA ARG A 108 -9.85 16.98 -27.53
C ARG A 108 -8.43 17.19 -26.94
N ALA A 109 -7.92 18.41 -27.01
CA ALA A 109 -6.60 18.82 -26.51
C ALA A 109 -6.39 18.57 -25.00
N LEU A 110 -7.30 19.01 -24.14
CA LEU A 110 -7.18 18.85 -22.69
C LEU A 110 -7.31 17.37 -22.27
N GLY A 111 -8.09 16.58 -23.01
CA GLY A 111 -8.17 15.13 -22.83
C GLY A 111 -6.90 14.39 -23.26
N ILE A 112 -6.18 14.91 -24.26
CA ILE A 112 -4.86 14.41 -24.67
C ILE A 112 -3.82 14.77 -23.61
N ILE A 113 -3.79 16.01 -23.14
CA ILE A 113 -2.86 16.47 -22.08
C ILE A 113 -3.02 15.63 -20.81
N ALA A 114 -4.25 15.37 -20.37
CA ALA A 114 -4.49 14.53 -19.19
C ALA A 114 -3.98 13.10 -19.37
N ARG A 115 -4.19 12.50 -20.55
CA ARG A 115 -3.68 11.16 -20.88
C ARG A 115 -2.16 11.12 -20.95
N LEU A 116 -1.54 12.14 -21.54
CA LEU A 116 -0.08 12.29 -21.58
C LEU A 116 0.50 12.49 -20.18
N GLY A 117 -0.16 13.28 -19.32
CA GLY A 117 0.25 13.49 -17.93
C GLY A 117 0.18 12.20 -17.11
N VAL A 118 -0.91 11.43 -17.24
CA VAL A 118 -1.01 10.10 -16.61
C VAL A 118 0.05 9.15 -17.17
N GLY A 119 0.24 9.12 -18.49
CA GLY A 119 1.28 8.31 -19.13
C GLY A 119 2.68 8.66 -18.64
N ALA A 120 3.01 9.95 -18.54
CA ALA A 120 4.29 10.43 -18.03
C ALA A 120 4.49 10.09 -16.55
N LEU A 121 3.44 10.20 -15.72
CA LEU A 121 3.47 9.76 -14.32
C LEU A 121 3.68 8.26 -14.19
N CYS A 122 3.00 7.45 -15.02
CA CYS A 122 3.18 6.01 -15.04
C CYS A 122 4.60 5.64 -15.50
N ILE A 123 5.12 6.28 -16.55
CA ILE A 123 6.48 6.06 -17.04
C ILE A 123 7.51 6.45 -15.98
N TRP A 124 7.35 7.62 -15.36
CA TRP A 124 8.23 8.08 -14.28
C TRP A 124 8.18 7.13 -13.08
N ALA A 125 6.99 6.75 -12.63
CA ALA A 125 6.83 5.77 -11.55
C ALA A 125 7.45 4.43 -11.93
N SER A 126 7.24 3.94 -13.15
CA SER A 126 7.87 2.71 -13.61
C SER A 126 9.40 2.84 -13.69
N ALA A 127 9.93 3.98 -14.12
CA ALA A 127 11.36 4.24 -14.12
C ALA A 127 11.93 4.31 -12.69
N GLU A 128 11.21 4.89 -11.74
CA GLU A 128 11.60 4.97 -10.34
C GLU A 128 11.53 3.59 -9.65
N PHE A 129 10.44 2.84 -9.85
CA PHE A 129 10.21 1.55 -9.21
C PHE A 129 10.94 0.38 -9.87
N PHE A 130 11.22 0.45 -11.18
CA PHE A 130 11.81 -0.65 -11.95
C PHE A 130 13.13 -0.28 -12.65
N GLY A 131 13.40 1.00 -12.93
CA GLY A 131 14.55 1.44 -13.74
C GLY A 131 15.75 1.94 -12.93
N GLN A 132 15.50 2.58 -11.78
CA GLN A 132 16.54 2.83 -10.79
C GLN A 132 16.79 1.51 -10.07
N ARG A 133 17.76 0.72 -10.58
CA ARG A 133 18.52 -0.22 -9.74
C ARG A 133 18.78 0.48 -8.42
N ALA A 134 18.62 -0.20 -7.29
CA ALA A 134 18.91 0.12 -5.87
C ALA A 134 19.97 1.19 -5.47
N LEU A 135 20.38 2.05 -6.37
CA LEU A 135 21.48 2.99 -6.38
C LEU A 135 21.01 4.19 -5.59
N GLY A 136 21.61 4.41 -4.43
CA GLY A 136 21.26 5.50 -3.55
C GLY A 136 20.18 5.17 -2.51
N ALA A 137 19.71 3.91 -2.42
CA ALA A 137 19.01 3.44 -1.24
C ALA A 137 20.02 3.31 -0.08
N THR A 138 20.37 4.44 0.55
CA THR A 138 21.31 4.50 1.69
C THR A 138 20.59 4.63 3.03
N GLY A 139 19.26 4.79 3.02
CA GLY A 139 18.43 4.72 4.22
C GLY A 139 18.32 3.27 4.70
N SER A 140 18.19 3.08 6.03
CA SER A 140 18.11 1.75 6.65
C SER A 140 17.03 0.87 6.02
N ASP A 141 15.85 1.43 5.79
CA ASP A 141 14.67 0.65 5.38
C ASP A 141 14.66 0.42 3.87
N PRO A 142 14.87 1.45 3.02
CA PRO A 142 14.96 1.25 1.58
C PRO A 142 16.09 0.28 1.19
N TYR A 143 17.27 0.40 1.79
CA TYR A 143 18.38 -0.53 1.53
C TYR A 143 17.98 -1.97 1.89
N ALA A 144 17.44 -2.15 3.10
CA ALA A 144 17.06 -3.46 3.61
C ALA A 144 16.00 -4.13 2.72
N TYR A 145 14.93 -3.43 2.34
CA TYR A 145 13.89 -4.03 1.48
C TYR A 145 14.40 -4.41 0.10
N VAL A 146 15.27 -3.60 -0.49
CA VAL A 146 15.83 -3.88 -1.81
C VAL A 146 16.78 -5.06 -1.75
N GLN A 147 17.75 -5.07 -0.83
CA GLN A 147 18.68 -6.20 -0.67
C GLN A 147 17.94 -7.49 -0.33
N MET A 148 16.94 -7.43 0.54
CA MET A 148 16.13 -8.59 0.88
C MET A 148 15.40 -9.16 -0.34
N GLY A 149 14.92 -8.31 -1.25
CA GLY A 149 14.32 -8.74 -2.52
C GLY A 149 15.35 -9.40 -3.45
N VAL A 150 16.54 -8.82 -3.55
CA VAL A 150 17.66 -9.37 -4.34
C VAL A 150 18.10 -10.74 -3.79
N ASP A 151 18.32 -10.85 -2.48
CA ASP A 151 18.70 -12.11 -1.82
C ASP A 151 17.62 -13.18 -1.98
N PHE A 152 16.34 -12.79 -1.94
CA PHE A 152 15.25 -13.74 -2.16
C PHE A 152 15.29 -14.32 -3.57
N VAL A 153 15.50 -13.49 -4.59
CA VAL A 153 15.59 -13.96 -5.99
C VAL A 153 16.85 -14.77 -6.23
N THR A 154 17.98 -14.33 -5.68
CA THR A 154 19.30 -14.94 -5.98
C THR A 154 19.62 -16.16 -5.12
N ARG A 155 19.09 -16.24 -3.89
CA ARG A 155 19.44 -17.28 -2.90
C ARG A 155 18.23 -17.99 -2.31
N GLY A 156 17.00 -17.58 -2.63
CA GLY A 156 15.78 -18.13 -2.03
C GLY A 156 15.61 -17.79 -0.55
N SER A 157 16.31 -16.77 -0.04
CA SER A 157 16.29 -16.38 1.38
C SER A 157 16.19 -14.87 1.52
N PHE A 158 15.39 -14.41 2.48
CA PHE A 158 15.33 -12.99 2.85
C PHE A 158 16.47 -12.55 3.78
N ALA A 159 17.36 -13.45 4.20
CA ALA A 159 18.55 -13.06 4.94
C ALA A 159 19.60 -12.48 3.99
N HIS A 160 20.24 -11.37 4.36
CA HIS A 160 21.36 -10.81 3.60
C HIS A 160 22.68 -11.40 4.07
N ARG A 161 23.62 -11.62 3.14
CA ARG A 161 24.95 -12.15 3.45
C ARG A 161 25.95 -11.03 3.32
N PHE A 162 26.55 -10.66 4.45
CA PHE A 162 27.66 -9.71 4.45
C PHE A 162 28.94 -10.44 4.05
N GLU A 163 29.29 -10.43 2.76
CA GLU A 163 30.42 -11.21 2.21
C GLU A 163 31.78 -10.91 2.84
N LEU A 164 31.94 -9.70 3.40
CA LEU A 164 33.16 -9.31 4.10
C LEU A 164 33.23 -9.88 5.53
N PHE A 165 32.11 -10.30 6.12
CA PHE A 165 32.05 -10.78 7.50
C PHE A 165 32.94 -12.01 7.75
N PRO A 166 32.90 -13.09 6.94
CA PRO A 166 33.78 -14.26 7.15
C PRO A 166 35.27 -13.91 7.07
N LEU A 167 35.64 -12.87 6.32
CA LEU A 167 37.03 -12.46 6.13
C LEU A 167 37.60 -11.67 7.31
N ILE A 168 36.74 -11.08 8.14
CA ILE A 168 37.16 -10.22 9.25
C ILE A 168 36.69 -10.70 10.62
N ALA A 169 35.70 -11.59 10.70
CA ALA A 169 35.14 -12.05 11.97
C ALA A 169 36.18 -12.74 12.87
N SER A 170 37.22 -13.36 12.28
CA SER A 170 38.32 -13.98 13.02
C SER A 170 39.48 -13.02 13.32
N LYS A 171 39.40 -11.77 12.89
CA LYS A 171 40.43 -10.75 13.09
C LYS A 171 40.08 -9.91 14.31
N SER A 172 41.07 -9.34 14.97
CA SER A 172 40.90 -8.40 16.08
C SER A 172 40.45 -7.00 15.60
N ILE A 173 39.59 -6.95 14.59
CA ILE A 173 39.08 -5.72 13.98
C ILE A 173 37.59 -5.66 14.28
N GLU A 174 37.10 -4.48 14.63
CA GLU A 174 35.68 -4.21 14.81
C GLU A 174 34.93 -4.48 13.50
N TRP A 175 34.07 -5.50 13.49
CA TRP A 175 33.27 -5.88 12.33
C TRP A 175 31.92 -5.18 12.27
N PHE A 176 31.50 -4.53 13.35
CA PHE A 176 30.22 -3.83 13.43
C PHE A 176 29.99 -2.80 12.31
N PRO A 177 31.01 -2.05 11.82
CA PRO A 177 30.83 -1.12 10.70
C PRO A 177 30.48 -1.78 9.35
N LEU A 178 30.66 -3.10 9.19
CA LEU A 178 30.21 -3.80 7.98
C LEU A 178 28.70 -3.99 7.93
N LEU A 179 28.02 -3.91 9.08
CA LEU A 179 26.58 -4.13 9.16
C LEU A 179 25.85 -2.85 8.80
N HIS A 180 25.00 -2.94 7.77
CA HIS A 180 24.13 -1.84 7.43
C HIS A 180 23.06 -1.65 8.52
N VAL A 181 22.74 -0.39 8.83
CA VAL A 181 21.62 -0.06 9.73
C VAL A 181 20.35 -0.71 9.22
N GLY A 182 19.61 -1.37 10.11
CA GLY A 182 18.42 -2.14 9.77
C GLY A 182 18.62 -3.66 9.74
N TYR A 183 19.85 -4.15 9.93
CA TYR A 183 20.15 -5.58 10.09
C TYR A 183 20.42 -5.96 11.56
N ARG A 184 20.00 -7.17 11.93
CA ARG A 184 20.42 -7.81 13.18
C ARG A 184 21.85 -8.34 13.03
N LEU A 185 22.45 -8.75 14.16
CA LEU A 185 23.76 -9.39 14.14
C LEU A 185 23.74 -10.66 13.28
N PRO A 186 24.82 -10.97 12.56
CA PRO A 186 24.93 -12.22 11.81
C PRO A 186 24.71 -13.43 12.71
N TYR A 187 23.87 -14.36 12.28
CA TYR A 187 23.48 -15.54 13.06
C TYR A 187 24.27 -16.80 12.66
N ASN A 188 25.18 -16.70 11.69
CA ASN A 188 26.06 -17.79 11.29
C ASN A 188 27.44 -17.30 10.84
N ALA A 189 28.37 -18.25 10.69
CA ALA A 189 29.75 -17.97 10.27
C ALA A 189 29.89 -17.46 8.83
N LEU A 190 28.85 -17.59 8.01
CA LEU A 190 28.83 -17.08 6.63
C LEU A 190 28.48 -15.59 6.57
N GLY A 191 28.11 -14.97 7.69
CA GLY A 191 27.71 -13.57 7.74
C GLY A 191 26.25 -13.33 7.34
N ASP A 192 25.39 -14.35 7.41
CA ASP A 192 23.96 -14.16 7.14
C ASP A 192 23.28 -13.42 8.31
N ALA A 193 22.51 -12.38 7.98
CA ALA A 193 21.78 -11.56 8.91
C ALA A 193 20.37 -11.25 8.39
N ILE A 194 19.41 -11.19 9.31
CA ILE A 194 18.03 -10.79 9.00
C ILE A 194 17.83 -9.30 9.26
N THR A 195 16.99 -8.66 8.45
CA THR A 195 16.61 -7.27 8.72
C THR A 195 15.69 -7.18 9.93
N VAL A 196 15.57 -6.01 10.55
CA VAL A 196 14.52 -5.71 11.53
C VAL A 196 13.15 -5.49 10.87
N TRP A 197 13.15 -5.26 9.56
CA TRP A 197 11.98 -5.13 8.71
C TRP A 197 11.49 -6.48 8.22
N SER A 198 10.34 -6.48 7.57
CA SER A 198 9.73 -7.72 7.08
C SER A 198 10.00 -8.04 5.63
N PRO A 199 9.68 -9.27 5.20
CA PRO A 199 9.73 -9.63 3.79
C PRO A 199 8.57 -9.09 2.93
N GLY A 200 7.46 -8.65 3.52
CA GLY A 200 6.27 -8.26 2.74
C GLY A 200 6.54 -7.14 1.73
N GLY A 201 7.25 -6.09 2.16
CA GLY A 201 7.67 -4.98 1.29
C GLY A 201 8.75 -5.38 0.27
N ALA A 202 9.53 -6.42 0.57
CA ALA A 202 10.64 -6.87 -0.28
C ALA A 202 10.16 -7.60 -1.54
N LEU A 203 8.94 -8.16 -1.53
CA LEU A 203 8.39 -8.93 -2.66
C LEU A 203 8.23 -8.10 -3.93
N ALA A 204 7.83 -6.83 -3.81
CA ALA A 204 7.74 -5.93 -4.96
C ALA A 204 9.13 -5.73 -5.62
N PHE A 205 10.17 -5.56 -4.79
CA PHE A 205 11.56 -5.43 -5.25
C PHE A 205 12.10 -6.73 -5.82
N ALA A 206 11.75 -7.89 -5.24
CA ALA A 206 12.09 -9.20 -5.79
C ALA A 206 11.51 -9.39 -7.19
N LEU A 207 10.22 -9.07 -7.39
CA LEU A 207 9.58 -9.14 -8.69
C LEU A 207 10.21 -8.17 -9.69
N ALA A 208 10.51 -6.94 -9.26
CA ALA A 208 11.20 -5.94 -10.08
C ALA A 208 12.59 -6.43 -10.51
N TYR A 209 13.40 -6.93 -9.57
CA TYR A 209 14.74 -7.46 -9.82
C TYR A 209 14.71 -8.68 -10.74
N ALA A 210 13.78 -9.62 -10.51
CA ALA A 210 13.62 -10.81 -11.36
C ALA A 210 13.24 -10.46 -12.80
N ALA A 211 12.46 -9.39 -13.00
CA ALA A 211 12.03 -8.94 -14.33
C ALA A 211 13.06 -8.04 -15.04
N GLY A 212 13.84 -7.26 -14.28
CA GLY A 212 14.64 -6.16 -14.81
C GLY A 212 16.17 -6.32 -14.73
N GLY A 213 16.70 -7.14 -13.81
CA GLY A 213 18.14 -7.25 -13.55
C GLY A 213 18.71 -6.07 -12.77
#